data_AF-A0A8B8G0U3-F1
#
_entry.id   AF-A0A8B8G0U3-F1
#
_cell.length_a   1.000
_cell.length_b   1.000
_cell.length_c   1.000
_cell.angle_alpha   90.00
_cell.angle_beta   90.00
_cell.angle_gamma   90.00
#
_symmetry.space_group_name_H-M   'P 1'
#
loop_
_entity.id
_entity.type
_entity.pdbx_description
1 polymer ?
#
loop_
_entity_poly.entity_id
_entity_poly.type
_entity_poly.pdbx_seq_one_letter_code
_entity_poly.pdbx_strand_id
1 'polypeptide(L)'
;MALKYIREEAHYYVKKVMSLSFNCLSSDEFMEILKDLNDSSIRRNKEVFSCIISKLLDERTHFPGYSYDIFMKLANVYGGLIEYNLISDPETLKNTLQLVMDALKSRPNSRMFDFGVAALNRFYEHLWEDCEEYFRSVAAISHFKSFLRHLIEWIEDHGKHTPERAYDRPASAQQSSVVLCSPTGSPAVKTRSINLEEFDFEKIGESLTDKDKIVFIVNNLSAKNLREKCDEIKNILKDEYIPWFSEYLIEQRV
;
A
#
# COMPACT_ATOMS: atom_id res chain seq x y z
N MET A 1 12.62 -16.69 19.26
CA MET A 1 11.17 -16.40 19.39
C MET A 1 10.80 -15.07 18.75
N ALA A 2 11.39 -13.93 19.16
CA ALA A 2 11.01 -12.60 18.66
C ALA A 2 11.02 -12.45 17.12
N LEU A 3 12.07 -12.93 16.43
CA LEU A 3 12.15 -12.87 14.96
C LEU A 3 11.04 -13.68 14.25
N LYS A 4 10.58 -14.78 14.86
CA LYS A 4 9.48 -15.59 14.32
C LYS A 4 8.18 -14.78 14.32
N TYR A 5 7.87 -14.13 15.45
CA TYR A 5 6.69 -13.27 15.57
C TYR A 5 6.70 -12.09 14.61
N ILE A 6 7.86 -11.44 14.40
CA ILE A 6 7.99 -10.33 13.44
C ILE A 6 7.65 -10.80 12.01
N ARG A 7 8.14 -11.97 11.60
CA ARG A 7 7.85 -12.53 10.28
C ARG A 7 6.39 -12.94 10.12
N GLU A 8 5.78 -13.51 11.16
CA GLU A 8 4.36 -13.88 11.16
C GLU A 8 3.45 -12.66 11.09
N GLU A 9 3.78 -11.60 11.84
CA GLU A 9 3.08 -10.31 11.80
C GLU A 9 3.20 -9.64 10.44
N ALA A 10 4.40 -9.59 9.86
CA ALA A 10 4.61 -9.07 8.51
C ALA A 10 3.82 -9.86 7.45
N HIS A 11 3.84 -11.19 7.55
CA HIS A 11 3.06 -12.06 6.66
C HIS A 11 1.55 -11.84 6.81
N TYR A 12 1.07 -11.61 8.04
CA TYR A 12 -0.33 -11.30 8.30
C TYR A 12 -0.76 -10.02 7.59
N TYR A 13 -0.01 -8.92 7.72
CA TYR A 13 -0.34 -7.65 7.08
C TYR A 13 -0.36 -7.77 5.54
N VAL A 14 0.66 -8.40 4.95
CA VAL A 14 0.72 -8.62 3.49
C VAL A 14 -0.46 -9.47 3.00
N LYS A 15 -0.79 -10.56 3.70
CA LYS A 15 -1.96 -11.39 3.36
C LYS A 15 -3.27 -10.60 3.48
N LYS A 16 -3.39 -9.71 4.46
CA LYS A 16 -4.61 -8.94 4.72
C LYS A 16 -4.87 -7.88 3.66
N VAL A 17 -3.84 -7.20 3.15
CA VAL A 17 -3.99 -6.27 2.01
C VAL A 17 -4.24 -7.02 0.70
N MET A 18 -3.69 -8.23 0.55
CA MET A 18 -3.93 -9.09 -0.62
C MET A 18 -5.23 -9.90 -0.54
N SER A 19 -5.97 -9.81 0.57
CA SER A 19 -7.27 -10.46 0.72
C SER A 19 -8.37 -9.62 0.07
N LEU A 20 -9.43 -10.30 -0.37
CA LEU A 20 -10.71 -9.72 -0.78
C LEU A 20 -11.85 -10.09 0.19
N SER A 21 -11.49 -10.57 1.39
CA SER A 21 -12.45 -10.87 2.46
C SER A 21 -12.99 -9.61 3.14
N PHE A 22 -14.08 -9.75 3.90
CA PHE A 22 -14.74 -8.66 4.62
C PHE A 22 -13.82 -7.90 5.59
N ASN A 23 -12.78 -8.58 6.12
CA ASN A 23 -11.77 -7.99 7.00
C ASN A 23 -10.42 -7.74 6.30
N CYS A 24 -10.43 -7.55 4.97
CA CYS A 24 -9.23 -7.16 4.24
C CYS A 24 -8.86 -5.71 4.53
N LEU A 25 -7.57 -5.38 4.41
CA LEU A 25 -7.12 -3.98 4.45
C LEU A 25 -7.32 -3.37 3.07
N SER A 26 -7.91 -2.19 3.00
CA SER A 26 -7.81 -1.32 1.84
C SER A 26 -6.34 -0.91 1.61
N SER A 27 -6.05 -0.41 0.41
CA SER A 27 -4.70 0.10 0.12
C SER A 27 -4.34 1.24 1.07
N ASP A 28 -5.26 2.17 1.35
CA ASP A 28 -4.99 3.35 2.15
C ASP A 28 -4.81 3.01 3.65
N GLU A 29 -5.65 2.14 4.22
CA GLU A 29 -5.44 1.64 5.59
C GLU A 29 -4.10 0.91 5.74
N PHE A 30 -3.71 0.13 4.72
CA PHE A 30 -2.40 -0.53 4.72
C PHE A 30 -1.26 0.50 4.66
N MET A 31 -1.41 1.57 3.88
CA MET A 31 -0.42 2.66 3.83
C MET A 31 -0.31 3.41 5.16
N GLU A 32 -1.41 3.65 5.86
CA GLU A 32 -1.42 4.26 7.20
C GLU A 32 -0.63 3.40 8.20
N ILE A 33 -0.88 2.08 8.23
CA ILE A 33 -0.13 1.15 9.07
C ILE A 33 1.36 1.19 8.76
N LEU A 34 1.75 1.21 7.48
CA LEU A 34 3.15 1.28 7.09
C LEU A 34 3.84 2.57 7.55
N LYS A 35 3.15 3.71 7.45
CA LYS A 35 3.65 5.00 7.94
C LYS A 35 3.85 4.96 9.45
N ASP A 36 2.86 4.49 10.20
CA ASP A 36 2.93 4.39 11.66
C ASP A 36 4.08 3.47 12.12
N LEU A 37 4.28 2.34 11.43
CA LEU A 37 5.38 1.42 11.74
C LEU A 37 6.75 2.02 11.40
N ASN A 38 6.86 2.77 10.31
CA ASN A 38 8.09 3.46 9.89
C ASN A 38 8.49 4.58 10.86
N ASP A 39 7.52 5.40 11.26
CA ASP A 39 7.73 6.58 12.09
C ASP A 39 7.87 6.23 13.59
N SER A 40 7.47 5.01 13.96
CA SER A 40 7.57 4.51 15.33
C SER A 40 9.01 4.50 15.85
N SER A 41 9.21 5.02 17.06
CA SER A 41 10.50 4.95 17.78
C SER A 41 10.84 3.54 18.31
N ILE A 42 9.86 2.63 18.33
CA ILE A 42 10.03 1.25 18.80
C ILE A 42 10.78 0.44 17.74
N ARG A 43 11.95 -0.11 18.12
CA ARG A 43 12.79 -0.95 17.25
C ARG A 43 12.03 -2.11 16.61
N ARG A 44 11.19 -2.81 17.37
CA ARG A 44 10.37 -3.92 16.86
C ARG A 44 9.48 -3.48 15.70
N ASN A 45 8.81 -2.34 15.79
CA ASN A 45 7.90 -1.85 14.75
C ASN A 45 8.66 -1.55 13.46
N LYS A 46 9.86 -0.97 13.57
CA LYS A 46 10.76 -0.79 12.43
C LYS A 46 11.20 -2.12 11.80
N GLU A 47 11.48 -3.12 12.63
CA GLU A 47 11.81 -4.47 12.14
C GLU A 47 10.62 -5.15 11.43
N VAL A 48 9.39 -4.96 11.94
CA VAL A 48 8.15 -5.41 11.27
C VAL A 48 7.96 -4.68 9.95
N PHE A 49 8.09 -3.35 9.92
CA PHE A 49 8.03 -2.54 8.70
C PHE A 49 9.01 -3.05 7.64
N SER A 50 10.29 -3.17 7.97
CA SER A 50 11.31 -3.68 7.04
C SER A 50 10.95 -5.07 6.52
N CYS A 51 10.44 -5.96 7.39
CA CYS A 51 10.02 -7.29 6.99
C CYS A 51 8.79 -7.27 6.06
N ILE A 52 7.84 -6.35 6.25
CA ILE A 52 6.68 -6.17 5.36
C ILE A 52 7.15 -5.70 3.98
N ILE A 53 8.01 -4.67 3.91
CA ILE A 53 8.53 -4.14 2.64
C ILE A 53 9.27 -5.24 1.87
N SER A 54 10.18 -5.96 2.52
CA SER A 54 10.91 -7.05 1.87
C SER A 54 9.96 -8.15 1.35
N LYS A 55 8.96 -8.54 2.15
CA LYS A 55 7.98 -9.57 1.76
C LYS A 55 7.16 -9.09 0.55
N LEU A 56 6.59 -7.89 0.63
CA LEU A 56 5.71 -7.35 -0.40
C LEU A 56 6.42 -7.23 -1.76
N LEU A 57 7.70 -6.84 -1.76
CA LEU A 57 8.50 -6.69 -2.97
C LEU A 57 8.99 -8.03 -3.53
N ASP A 58 9.11 -9.08 -2.71
CA ASP A 58 9.45 -10.44 -3.15
C ASP A 58 8.26 -11.14 -3.85
N GLU A 59 7.02 -10.82 -3.44
CA GLU A 59 5.79 -11.36 -4.03
C GLU A 59 5.57 -10.98 -5.51
N ARG A 60 6.39 -10.09 -6.07
CA ARG A 60 6.31 -9.65 -7.49
C ARG A 60 6.37 -10.81 -8.50
N THR A 61 6.99 -11.92 -8.13
CA THR A 61 7.12 -13.11 -8.99
C THR A 61 5.81 -13.88 -9.19
N HIS A 62 4.81 -13.66 -8.33
CA HIS A 62 3.51 -14.36 -8.35
C HIS A 62 2.39 -13.58 -9.06
N PHE A 63 2.69 -12.40 -9.61
CA PHE A 63 1.72 -11.50 -10.25
C PHE A 63 0.77 -12.15 -11.29
N PRO A 64 1.21 -13.11 -12.13
CA PRO A 64 0.32 -13.74 -13.11
C PRO A 64 -0.91 -14.44 -12.53
N GLY A 65 -0.87 -14.83 -11.25
CA GLY A 65 -1.94 -15.58 -10.56
C GLY A 65 -3.00 -14.73 -9.85
N TYR A 66 -2.82 -13.42 -9.73
CA TYR A 66 -3.74 -12.58 -8.96
C TYR A 66 -4.98 -12.15 -9.77
N SER A 67 -6.10 -11.98 -9.07
CA SER A 67 -7.31 -11.36 -9.62
C SER A 67 -7.06 -9.87 -9.90
N TYR A 68 -7.92 -9.25 -10.71
CA TYR A 68 -7.80 -7.83 -11.04
C TYR A 68 -7.83 -6.94 -9.78
N ASP A 69 -8.77 -7.19 -8.86
CA ASP A 69 -8.94 -6.35 -7.67
C ASP A 69 -7.69 -6.36 -6.77
N ILE A 70 -7.11 -7.54 -6.52
CA ILE A 70 -5.87 -7.67 -5.74
C ILE A 70 -4.74 -6.94 -6.47
N PHE A 71 -4.69 -7.06 -7.78
CA PHE A 71 -3.68 -6.42 -8.60
C PHE A 71 -3.76 -4.89 -8.52
N MET A 72 -4.96 -4.31 -8.54
CA MET A 72 -5.16 -2.87 -8.36
C MET A 72 -4.91 -2.39 -6.93
N LYS A 73 -5.21 -3.21 -5.91
CA LYS A 73 -4.82 -2.91 -4.53
C LYS A 73 -3.31 -2.81 -4.41
N LEU A 74 -2.58 -3.76 -5.01
CA LEU A 74 -1.12 -3.74 -5.04
C LEU A 74 -0.57 -2.57 -5.84
N ALA A 75 -1.17 -2.20 -6.97
CA ALA A 75 -0.77 -1.01 -7.74
C ALA A 75 -0.79 0.25 -6.85
N ASN A 76 -1.87 0.42 -6.09
CA ASN A 76 -2.01 1.52 -5.15
C ASN A 76 -1.01 1.45 -3.99
N VAL A 77 -0.73 0.25 -3.46
CA VAL A 77 0.30 0.11 -2.42
C VAL A 77 1.69 0.45 -2.96
N TYR A 78 2.07 -0.09 -4.13
CA TYR A 78 3.37 0.17 -4.75
C TYR A 78 3.55 1.64 -5.11
N GLY A 79 2.51 2.28 -5.64
CA GLY A 79 2.52 3.73 -5.89
C GLY A 79 2.65 4.53 -4.59
N GLY A 80 1.93 4.13 -3.54
CA GLY A 80 1.99 4.76 -2.21
C GLY A 80 3.35 4.61 -1.52
N LEU A 81 4.05 3.49 -1.72
CA LEU A 81 5.40 3.29 -1.19
C LEU A 81 6.39 4.33 -1.73
N ILE A 82 6.25 4.67 -3.01
CA ILE A 82 7.05 5.70 -3.68
C ILE A 82 6.59 7.09 -3.21
N GLU A 83 5.28 7.36 -3.27
CA GLU A 83 4.63 8.62 -2.86
C GLU A 83 5.08 9.09 -1.47
N TYR A 84 5.11 8.17 -0.49
CA TYR A 84 5.46 8.49 0.90
C TYR A 84 6.92 8.22 1.27
N ASN A 85 7.79 7.97 0.29
CA ASN A 85 9.22 7.70 0.51
C ASN A 85 9.49 6.60 1.55
N LEU A 86 8.70 5.51 1.48
CA LEU A 86 8.80 4.37 2.42
C LEU A 86 9.87 3.35 1.99
N ILE A 87 10.54 3.57 0.86
CA ILE A 87 11.62 2.71 0.37
C ILE A 87 12.95 3.45 0.58
N SER A 88 13.65 3.12 1.67
CA SER A 88 14.90 3.79 2.01
C SER A 88 16.11 3.33 1.20
N ASP A 89 16.07 2.11 0.66
CA ASP A 89 17.18 1.54 -0.11
C ASP A 89 17.09 1.98 -1.60
N PRO A 90 18.08 2.71 -2.14
CA PRO A 90 18.03 3.23 -3.50
C PRO A 90 17.90 2.15 -4.58
N GLU A 91 18.52 0.99 -4.39
CA GLU A 91 18.41 -0.13 -5.34
C GLU A 91 16.98 -0.70 -5.36
N THR A 92 16.38 -0.88 -4.19
CA THR A 92 14.99 -1.29 -4.03
C THR A 92 14.03 -0.28 -4.65
N LEU A 93 14.27 1.02 -4.46
CA LEU A 93 13.47 2.09 -5.07
C LEU A 93 13.57 2.03 -6.59
N LYS A 94 14.78 1.94 -7.14
CA LYS A 94 15.02 1.78 -8.58
C LYS A 94 14.30 0.56 -9.15
N ASN A 95 14.37 -0.58 -8.48
CA ASN A 95 13.68 -1.80 -8.90
C ASN A 95 12.15 -1.65 -8.87
N THR A 96 11.62 -0.93 -7.89
CA THR A 96 10.18 -0.64 -7.78
C THR A 96 9.71 0.31 -8.88
N LEU A 97 10.48 1.36 -9.16
CA LEU A 97 10.21 2.27 -10.28
C LEU A 97 10.29 1.55 -11.63
N GLN A 98 11.25 0.64 -11.80
CA GLN A 98 11.38 -0.17 -13.00
C GLN A 98 10.16 -1.09 -13.20
N LEU A 99 9.63 -1.69 -12.13
CA LEU A 99 8.39 -2.46 -12.20
C LEU A 99 7.23 -1.62 -12.73
N VAL A 100 7.05 -0.39 -12.21
CA VAL A 100 6.00 0.52 -12.70
C VAL A 100 6.26 0.91 -14.16
N MET A 101 7.51 1.18 -14.55
CA MET A 101 7.89 1.49 -15.94
C MET A 101 7.59 0.34 -16.91
N ASP A 102 7.94 -0.90 -16.53
CA ASP A 102 7.67 -2.10 -17.34
C ASP A 102 6.15 -2.34 -17.45
N ALA A 103 5.43 -2.07 -16.37
CA ALA A 103 3.99 -2.13 -16.35
C ALA A 103 3.35 -1.11 -17.32
N LEU A 104 3.83 0.14 -17.30
CA LEU A 104 3.42 1.21 -18.22
C LEU A 104 3.75 0.91 -19.69
N LYS A 105 4.81 0.14 -19.97
CA LYS A 105 5.18 -0.28 -21.34
C LYS A 105 4.33 -1.45 -21.86
N SER A 106 3.53 -2.08 -21.01
CA SER A 106 2.65 -3.19 -21.40
C SER A 106 1.57 -2.75 -22.39
N ARG A 107 0.87 -3.70 -23.00
CA ARG A 107 -0.21 -3.39 -23.97
C ARG A 107 -1.28 -2.51 -23.31
N PRO A 108 -1.78 -1.45 -23.96
CA PRO A 108 -2.88 -0.65 -23.46
C PRO A 108 -4.09 -1.51 -23.09
N ASN A 109 -4.80 -1.13 -22.03
CA ASN A 109 -5.96 -1.86 -21.48
C ASN A 109 -5.66 -3.28 -20.97
N SER A 110 -4.38 -3.62 -20.76
CA SER A 110 -4.02 -4.85 -20.04
C SER A 110 -3.99 -4.59 -18.54
N ARG A 111 -4.22 -5.62 -17.73
CA ARG A 111 -4.14 -5.51 -16.25
C ARG A 111 -2.81 -4.92 -15.78
N MET A 112 -1.72 -5.29 -16.45
CA MET A 112 -0.38 -4.78 -16.17
C MET A 112 -0.24 -3.29 -16.53
N PHE A 113 -0.83 -2.85 -17.64
CA PHE A 113 -0.90 -1.44 -17.97
C PHE A 113 -1.72 -0.64 -16.94
N ASP A 114 -2.89 -1.15 -16.55
CA ASP A 114 -3.74 -0.52 -15.53
C ASP A 114 -3.03 -0.39 -14.18
N PHE A 115 -2.26 -1.41 -13.79
CA PHE A 115 -1.39 -1.36 -12.60
C PHE A 115 -0.36 -0.24 -12.71
N GLY A 116 0.34 -0.13 -13.85
CA GLY A 116 1.33 0.91 -14.07
C GLY A 116 0.72 2.31 -13.95
N VAL A 117 -0.43 2.52 -14.58
CA VAL A 117 -1.15 3.82 -14.55
C VAL A 117 -1.65 4.14 -13.15
N ALA A 118 -2.25 3.18 -12.44
CA ALA A 118 -2.71 3.40 -11.07
C ALA A 118 -1.58 3.70 -10.10
N ALA A 119 -0.44 2.99 -10.21
CA ALA A 119 0.74 3.27 -9.40
C ALA A 119 1.32 4.66 -9.71
N LEU A 120 1.51 4.99 -11.00
CA LEU A 120 2.01 6.30 -11.44
C LEU A 120 1.13 7.45 -10.94
N ASN A 121 -0.20 7.26 -10.98
CA ASN A 121 -1.17 8.25 -10.53
C ASN A 121 -1.02 8.63 -9.05
N ARG A 122 -0.37 7.81 -8.23
CA ARG A 122 -0.15 8.13 -6.82
C ARG A 122 1.05 9.02 -6.57
N PHE A 123 2.13 8.87 -7.34
CA PHE A 123 3.39 9.54 -7.06
C PHE A 123 3.79 10.58 -8.11
N TYR A 124 3.02 10.78 -9.19
CA TYR A 124 3.45 11.69 -10.26
C TYR A 124 3.72 13.12 -9.78
N GLU A 125 2.98 13.64 -8.79
CA GLU A 125 3.20 14.99 -8.23
C GLU A 125 4.35 15.06 -7.20
N HIS A 126 4.81 13.92 -6.70
CA HIS A 126 5.84 13.85 -5.69
C HIS A 126 7.21 13.76 -6.36
N LEU A 127 7.86 14.91 -6.57
CA LEU A 127 9.18 15.00 -7.18
C LEU A 127 10.27 14.49 -6.21
N TRP A 128 11.00 13.45 -6.60
CA TRP A 128 12.25 13.03 -5.93
C TRP A 128 13.48 13.50 -6.72
N GLU A 129 14.65 13.51 -6.05
CA GLU A 129 15.94 13.80 -6.69
C GLU A 129 16.15 12.85 -7.88
N ASP A 130 16.48 13.40 -9.06
CA ASP A 130 16.70 12.66 -10.32
C ASP A 130 15.45 12.00 -10.97
N CYS A 131 14.23 12.40 -10.61
CA CYS A 131 13.01 11.88 -11.24
C CYS A 131 12.81 12.29 -12.72
N GLU A 132 13.53 13.31 -13.20
CA GLU A 132 13.40 13.82 -14.58
C GLU A 132 13.65 12.75 -15.65
N GLU A 133 14.67 11.91 -15.45
CA GLU A 133 15.01 10.85 -16.41
C GLU A 133 13.90 9.79 -16.47
N TYR A 134 13.28 9.50 -15.33
CA TYR A 134 12.14 8.59 -15.23
C TYR A 134 10.96 9.12 -16.04
N PHE A 135 10.52 10.35 -15.79
CA PHE A 135 9.37 10.95 -16.50
C PHE A 135 9.65 11.19 -17.98
N ARG A 136 10.89 11.53 -18.36
CA ARG A 136 11.32 11.57 -19.77
C ARG A 136 11.16 10.20 -20.45
N SER A 137 11.50 9.12 -19.74
CA SER A 137 11.30 7.75 -20.22
C SER A 137 9.82 7.38 -20.31
N VAL A 138 8.98 7.85 -19.38
CA VAL A 138 7.51 7.66 -19.44
C VAL A 138 6.93 8.37 -20.67
N ALA A 139 7.32 9.63 -20.92
CA ALA A 139 6.87 10.39 -22.08
C ALA A 139 7.30 9.76 -23.43
N ALA A 140 8.40 9.00 -23.44
CA ALA A 140 8.89 8.30 -24.62
C ALA A 140 8.15 6.98 -24.93
N ILE A 141 7.20 6.54 -24.10
CA ILE A 141 6.42 5.31 -24.34
C ILE A 141 5.58 5.48 -25.61
N SER A 142 5.61 4.48 -26.50
CA SER A 142 4.98 4.54 -27.83
C SER A 142 3.49 4.86 -27.80
N HIS A 143 2.80 4.44 -26.73
CA HIS A 143 1.38 4.66 -26.50
C HIS A 143 1.12 5.63 -25.33
N PHE A 144 2.07 6.52 -25.01
CA PHE A 144 1.91 7.54 -23.96
C PHE A 144 0.59 8.34 -24.09
N LYS A 145 0.13 8.59 -25.32
CA LYS A 145 -1.15 9.26 -25.60
C LYS A 145 -2.40 8.51 -25.14
N SER A 146 -2.28 7.24 -24.72
CA SER A 146 -3.39 6.47 -24.14
C SER A 146 -3.47 6.57 -22.62
N PHE A 147 -2.60 7.36 -21.98
CA PHE A 147 -2.59 7.55 -20.54
C PHE A 147 -3.72 8.50 -20.11
N LEU A 148 -3.95 8.61 -18.80
CA LEU A 148 -4.91 9.57 -18.26
C LEU A 148 -4.50 11.00 -18.63
N ARG A 149 -5.47 11.83 -19.00
CA ARG A 149 -5.22 13.17 -19.56
C ARG A 149 -4.40 14.05 -18.63
N HIS A 150 -4.71 14.06 -17.33
CA HIS A 150 -3.99 14.86 -16.35
C HIS A 150 -2.53 14.40 -16.17
N LEU A 151 -2.24 13.10 -16.31
CA LEU A 151 -0.87 12.58 -16.27
C LEU A 151 -0.07 13.03 -17.49
N ILE A 152 -0.70 13.01 -18.67
CA ILE A 152 -0.07 13.50 -19.91
C ILE A 152 0.26 14.99 -19.75
N GLU A 153 -0.73 15.78 -19.35
CA GLU A 153 -0.59 17.24 -19.16
C GLU A 153 0.53 17.55 -18.15
N TRP A 154 0.55 16.87 -17.00
CA TRP A 154 1.57 17.09 -15.97
C TRP A 154 2.98 16.71 -16.45
N ILE A 155 3.14 15.53 -17.08
CA ILE A 155 4.44 15.04 -17.55
C ILE A 155 4.96 15.87 -18.72
N GLU A 156 4.10 16.36 -19.62
CA GLU A 156 4.51 17.21 -20.73
C GLU A 156 4.94 18.62 -20.27
N ASP A 157 4.32 19.14 -19.21
CA ASP A 157 4.65 20.43 -18.61
C ASP A 157 5.99 20.32 -17.85
N HIS A 158 6.10 19.34 -16.95
CA HIS A 158 7.29 19.17 -16.09
C HIS A 158 8.45 18.46 -16.78
N GLY A 159 8.22 17.70 -17.85
CA GLY A 159 9.26 17.05 -18.66
C GLY A 159 10.04 18.02 -19.56
N LYS A 160 9.61 19.28 -19.67
CA LYS A 160 10.27 20.36 -20.43
C LYS A 160 11.00 21.37 -19.54
N HIS A 161 10.68 21.43 -18.25
CA HIS A 161 11.30 22.35 -17.31
C HIS A 161 12.55 21.73 -16.69
N THR A 162 13.72 22.19 -17.14
CA THR A 162 14.95 22.19 -16.35
C THR A 162 14.69 23.04 -15.10
N PRO A 163 15.13 22.64 -13.89
CA PRO A 163 14.74 23.34 -12.67
C PRO A 163 15.58 24.62 -12.54
N GLU A 164 15.00 25.76 -12.93
CA GLU A 164 15.42 27.05 -12.41
C GLU A 164 14.30 27.63 -11.54
N ARG A 165 14.57 27.63 -10.22
CA ARG A 165 13.92 28.39 -9.13
C ARG A 165 12.58 27.79 -8.63
N ALA A 166 12.20 27.83 -7.35
CA ALA A 166 12.61 28.71 -6.26
C ALA A 166 12.29 28.07 -4.89
N TYR A 167 13.28 27.99 -4.00
CA TYR A 167 13.02 28.22 -2.58
C TYR A 167 13.66 29.57 -2.22
N ASP A 168 12.99 30.64 -2.60
CA ASP A 168 13.23 31.95 -1.99
C ASP A 168 12.60 31.95 -0.59
N ARG A 169 13.44 31.96 0.44
CA ARG A 169 13.05 32.47 1.75
C ARG A 169 14.16 33.42 2.23
N PRO A 170 13.81 34.65 2.66
CA PRO A 170 14.78 35.73 2.82
C PRO A 170 15.70 35.49 4.02
N ALA A 171 16.99 35.69 3.77
CA ALA A 171 18.02 35.83 4.78
C ALA A 171 17.90 37.18 5.49
N SER A 172 17.85 37.16 6.82
CA SER A 172 18.29 38.27 7.65
C SER A 172 19.32 37.75 8.66
N ALA A 173 20.51 38.33 8.52
CA ALA A 173 21.67 38.42 9.43
C ALA A 173 21.30 38.49 10.94
N GLN A 174 22.13 38.16 11.94
CA GLN A 174 23.60 38.25 12.07
C GLN A 174 24.03 37.57 13.40
N GLN A 175 25.12 36.79 13.35
CA GLN A 175 26.29 36.75 14.26
C GLN A 175 26.19 36.54 15.81
N SER A 176 26.96 35.51 16.25
CA SER A 176 28.01 35.52 17.30
C SER A 176 27.75 34.86 18.68
N SER A 177 28.47 33.73 18.88
CA SER A 177 29.50 33.51 19.92
C SER A 177 29.14 33.11 21.38
N VAL A 178 29.54 31.87 21.72
CA VAL A 178 30.09 31.28 22.99
C VAL A 178 29.23 31.17 24.27
N VAL A 179 29.25 29.96 24.88
CA VAL A 179 29.62 29.60 26.28
C VAL A 179 28.79 28.43 26.85
N LEU A 180 29.48 27.51 27.53
CA LEU A 180 29.00 26.34 28.30
C LEU A 180 27.95 26.70 29.38
N CYS A 181 27.04 25.76 29.68
CA CYS A 181 26.80 25.20 31.03
C CYS A 181 25.58 24.24 31.05
N SER A 182 25.75 23.06 31.65
CA SER A 182 24.67 22.32 32.33
C SER A 182 24.49 22.93 33.75
N PRO A 183 23.46 22.64 34.58
CA PRO A 183 22.48 21.54 34.53
C PRO A 183 21.03 21.91 34.96
N THR A 184 20.20 20.86 35.15
CA THR A 184 18.97 20.73 35.98
C THR A 184 17.63 21.29 35.50
N GLY A 185 16.62 20.39 35.45
CA GLY A 185 15.20 20.72 35.58
C GLY A 185 14.25 19.97 34.64
N SER A 186 13.82 18.75 35.00
CA SER A 186 12.63 18.11 34.40
C SER A 186 11.35 18.87 34.84
N PRO A 187 10.24 18.81 34.08
CA PRO A 187 9.33 17.66 34.25
C PRO A 187 8.71 17.11 32.95
N ALA A 188 8.71 15.78 32.88
CA ALA A 188 7.67 14.90 32.36
C ALA A 188 6.85 15.38 31.13
N VAL A 189 7.33 15.03 29.94
CA VAL A 189 6.43 14.77 28.80
C VAL A 189 5.77 13.43 29.06
N LYS A 190 4.43 13.43 29.21
CA LYS A 190 3.61 12.22 29.23
C LYS A 190 3.75 11.54 27.87
N THR A 191 4.74 10.65 27.76
CA THR A 191 4.67 9.53 26.82
C THR A 191 3.40 8.79 27.16
N ARG A 192 2.44 8.76 26.22
CA ARG A 192 1.31 7.85 26.30
C ARG A 192 1.88 6.45 26.07
N SER A 193 2.41 5.87 27.15
CA SER A 193 2.74 4.46 27.24
C SER A 193 1.45 3.72 26.96
N ILE A 194 1.31 3.20 25.75
CA ILE A 194 0.31 2.18 25.49
C ILE A 194 0.82 0.98 26.27
N ASN A 195 0.09 0.62 27.32
CA ASN A 195 0.38 -0.57 28.12
C ASN A 195 0.53 -1.76 27.17
N LEU A 196 1.50 -2.62 27.48
CA LEU A 196 1.45 -4.02 27.08
C LEU A 196 0.19 -4.64 27.70
N GLU A 197 -0.96 -4.36 27.10
CA GLU A 197 -2.04 -5.33 27.14
C GLU A 197 -1.65 -6.43 26.17
N GLU A 198 -1.61 -7.65 26.69
CA GLU A 198 -1.36 -8.86 25.92
C GLU A 198 -2.12 -8.78 24.60
N PHE A 199 -1.36 -8.85 23.50
CA PHE A 199 -1.93 -8.91 22.17
C PHE A 199 -2.73 -10.21 22.10
N ASP A 200 -4.04 -10.08 22.20
CA ASP A 200 -4.97 -11.20 22.33
C ASP A 200 -5.06 -11.98 21.01
N PHE A 201 -4.34 -13.11 20.97
CA PHE A 201 -4.31 -14.01 19.83
C PHE A 201 -5.65 -14.73 19.59
N GLU A 202 -6.56 -14.82 20.57
CA GLU A 202 -7.88 -15.45 20.38
C GLU A 202 -8.78 -14.58 19.48
N LYS A 203 -8.62 -13.26 19.53
CA LYS A 203 -9.34 -12.31 18.65
C LYS A 203 -8.91 -12.34 17.18
N ILE A 204 -7.75 -12.94 16.87
CA ILE A 204 -7.16 -13.02 15.52
C ILE A 204 -7.57 -14.33 14.82
N GLY A 205 -8.03 -15.34 15.55
CA GLY A 205 -8.37 -16.67 15.04
C GLY A 205 -9.80 -16.86 14.55
N GLU A 206 -10.75 -16.03 15.00
CA GLU A 206 -12.20 -16.27 14.79
C GLU A 206 -12.81 -15.60 13.55
N SER A 207 -12.03 -14.91 12.72
CA SER A 207 -12.56 -14.29 11.49
C SER A 207 -11.81 -14.69 10.22
N LEU A 208 -11.54 -15.99 10.07
CA LEU A 208 -11.17 -16.62 8.79
C LEU A 208 -12.08 -17.82 8.47
N THR A 209 -13.25 -17.86 9.10
CA THR A 209 -14.08 -19.04 9.29
C THR A 209 -15.41 -18.82 8.57
N ASP A 210 -15.64 -19.59 7.51
CA ASP A 210 -16.93 -19.76 6.79
C ASP A 210 -17.49 -18.52 6.06
N LYS A 211 -17.54 -17.34 6.68
CA LYS A 211 -17.95 -16.07 6.06
C LYS A 211 -17.13 -15.73 4.82
N ASP A 212 -15.82 -15.93 4.87
CA ASP A 212 -14.92 -15.68 3.73
C ASP A 212 -15.17 -16.63 2.56
N LYS A 213 -15.51 -17.90 2.85
CA LYS A 213 -15.89 -18.87 1.83
C LYS A 213 -17.21 -18.46 1.17
N ILE A 214 -18.17 -17.99 1.97
CA ILE A 214 -19.46 -17.49 1.48
C ILE A 214 -19.25 -16.28 0.57
N VAL A 215 -18.42 -15.29 0.97
CA VAL A 215 -18.07 -14.13 0.12
C VAL A 215 -17.41 -14.56 -1.19
N PHE A 216 -16.45 -15.49 -1.13
CA PHE A 216 -15.79 -16.01 -2.33
C PHE A 216 -16.80 -16.68 -3.29
N ILE A 217 -17.71 -17.48 -2.75
CA ILE A 217 -18.76 -18.13 -3.53
C ILE A 217 -19.66 -17.09 -4.19
N VAL A 218 -20.09 -16.07 -3.45
CA VAL A 218 -20.92 -14.98 -3.98
C VAL A 218 -20.20 -14.19 -5.08
N ASN A 219 -18.90 -13.91 -4.92
CA ASN A 219 -18.13 -13.13 -5.89
C ASN A 219 -17.87 -13.89 -7.20
N ASN A 220 -17.97 -15.22 -7.19
CA ASN A 220 -17.82 -16.09 -8.36
C ASN A 220 -19.16 -16.62 -8.89
N LEU A 221 -20.28 -15.97 -8.54
CA LEU A 221 -21.60 -16.31 -9.05
C LEU A 221 -21.76 -15.90 -10.52
N SER A 222 -22.39 -16.78 -11.27
CA SER A 222 -22.85 -16.57 -12.63
C SER A 222 -24.21 -17.25 -12.82
N ALA A 223 -24.94 -16.90 -13.87
CA ALA A 223 -26.21 -17.54 -14.19
C ALA A 223 -26.09 -19.07 -14.38
N LYS A 224 -24.91 -19.58 -14.72
CA LYS A 224 -24.66 -21.01 -15.01
C LYS A 224 -24.37 -21.86 -13.77
N ASN A 225 -23.81 -21.27 -12.71
CA ASN A 225 -23.38 -21.98 -11.50
C ASN A 225 -24.20 -21.59 -10.26
N LEU A 226 -25.23 -20.76 -10.42
CA LEU A 226 -26.02 -20.21 -9.32
C LEU A 226 -26.57 -21.28 -8.38
N ARG A 227 -27.17 -22.35 -8.92
CA ARG A 227 -27.81 -23.39 -8.10
C ARG A 227 -26.79 -24.16 -7.25
N GLU A 228 -25.67 -24.57 -7.84
CA GLU A 228 -24.59 -25.27 -7.15
C GLU A 228 -23.96 -24.40 -6.05
N LYS A 229 -23.66 -23.14 -6.38
CA LYS A 229 -23.05 -22.18 -5.45
C LYS A 229 -23.99 -21.79 -4.31
N CYS A 230 -25.30 -21.71 -4.55
CA CYS A 230 -26.29 -21.55 -3.50
C CYS A 230 -26.29 -22.73 -2.52
N ASP A 231 -26.14 -23.96 -3.01
CA ASP A 231 -26.09 -25.14 -2.15
C ASP A 231 -24.77 -25.22 -1.36
N GLU A 232 -23.64 -24.79 -1.95
CA GLU A 232 -22.38 -24.58 -1.23
C GLU A 232 -22.52 -23.55 -0.10
N ILE A 233 -23.16 -22.40 -0.36
CA ILE A 233 -23.41 -21.38 0.68
C ILE A 233 -24.28 -21.97 1.79
N LYS A 234 -25.37 -22.69 1.48
CA LYS A 234 -26.23 -23.30 2.52
C LYS A 234 -25.48 -24.27 3.42
N ASN A 235 -24.51 -25.00 2.88
CA ASN A 235 -23.70 -25.94 3.67
C ASN A 235 -22.70 -25.25 4.61
N ILE A 236 -22.40 -23.98 4.37
CA ILE A 236 -21.40 -23.19 5.12
C ILE A 236 -22.08 -22.14 6.02
N LEU A 237 -23.28 -21.67 5.64
CA LEU A 237 -24.03 -20.64 6.33
C LEU A 237 -24.68 -21.21 7.59
N LYS A 238 -24.11 -20.85 8.74
CA LYS A 238 -24.67 -21.12 10.07
C LYS A 238 -25.68 -20.03 10.46
N ASP A 239 -26.58 -20.34 11.39
CA ASP A 239 -27.63 -19.42 11.85
C ASP A 239 -27.06 -18.09 12.39
N GLU A 240 -25.93 -18.16 13.08
CA GLU A 240 -25.16 -17.01 13.58
C GLU A 240 -24.64 -16.05 12.49
N TYR A 241 -24.57 -16.50 11.22
CA TYR A 241 -24.08 -15.70 10.10
C TYR A 241 -25.21 -15.05 9.29
N ILE A 242 -26.47 -15.43 9.51
CA ILE A 242 -27.62 -14.95 8.72
C ILE A 242 -27.80 -13.42 8.80
N PRO A 243 -27.70 -12.76 9.97
CA PRO A 243 -27.85 -11.30 10.04
C PRO A 243 -26.78 -10.57 9.20
N TRP A 244 -25.53 -10.99 9.35
CA TRP A 244 -24.40 -10.44 8.58
C TRP A 244 -24.53 -10.72 7.08
N PHE A 245 -24.93 -11.93 6.69
CA PHE A 245 -25.06 -12.29 5.27
C PHE A 245 -26.18 -11.50 4.59
N SER A 246 -27.25 -11.20 5.32
CA SER A 246 -28.37 -10.38 4.83
C SER A 246 -27.94 -8.93 4.58
N GLU A 247 -27.19 -8.33 5.51
CA GLU A 247 -26.62 -6.98 5.36
C GLU A 247 -25.63 -6.93 4.18
N TYR A 248 -24.73 -7.92 4.08
CA TYR A 248 -23.78 -8.05 2.97
C TYR A 248 -24.45 -8.10 1.59
N LEU A 249 -25.55 -8.86 1.46
CA LEU A 249 -26.29 -8.94 0.19
C LEU A 249 -26.93 -7.60 -0.19
N ILE A 250 -27.38 -6.82 0.79
CA ILE A 250 -28.03 -5.52 0.56
C ILE A 250 -26.99 -4.46 0.19
N GLU A 251 -25.88 -4.39 0.90
CA GLU A 251 -24.87 -3.32 0.71
C GLU A 251 -24.02 -3.49 -0.56
N GLN A 252 -23.79 -4.73 -0.99
CA GLN A 252 -22.80 -5.02 -2.04
C GLN A 252 -23.40 -5.58 -3.34
N ARG A 253 -24.70 -5.93 -3.38
CA ARG A 253 -25.29 -6.66 -4.52
C ARG A 253 -26.67 -6.17 -4.98
N VAL A 254 -27.28 -5.19 -4.31
CA VAL A 254 -28.48 -4.46 -4.77
C VAL A 254 -28.06 -3.08 -5.26
#